data_AF-A0A244EKS8-F1
#
_entry.id   AF-A0A244EKS8-F1
#
_cell.length_a   1.000
_cell.length_b   1.000
_cell.length_c   1.000
_cell.angle_alpha   90.00
_cell.angle_beta   90.00
_cell.angle_gamma   90.00
#
_symmetry.space_group_name_H-M   'P 1'
#
loop_
_entity.id
_entity.type
_entity.pdbx_description
1 polymer ?
#
loop_
_entity_poly.entity_id
_entity_poly.type
_entity_poly.pdbx_seq_one_letter_code
_entity_poly.pdbx_strand_id
1 'polypeptide(L)'
;MSDPVHGLDTVGSGSYLADDVHFLLRSVQIQTTRVEDKERLIQTRQKHYSEMISEESAPSAAHQALYERALSQNGERMAYDVQALAQALDRQCTGPEIILVSFVRAGLPLGVLLRRALIELGREAHHYGISIVRDRGIDNVALEAIVQAHGAQNIVFVDGWTGKGAISGEIRRSLAGDARFPADPRLVVLADPCGCAWLAASAEDWVIPSGILGATVSGLVSRSIWPADGGLHGCVVYGQLQGHDVTRSFIEQIERLRRQKRSTLTLSPWTPSQRSGLNAAASQVIDRLAERFGINNLNRVKPGIAEATRAVMRRVPDHVLVRNLADSDVQLLLHLTEKAGIPVEEVGDVLGPYRAVTIIRSLS
;
A
#
# COMPACT_ATOMS: atom_id res chain seq x y z
N MET A 1 20.57 -26.63 10.61
CA MET A 1 20.59 -25.17 10.73
C MET A 1 19.15 -24.72 10.80
N SER A 2 18.76 -24.00 11.86
CA SER A 2 17.40 -23.46 11.98
C SER A 2 17.17 -22.44 10.87
N ASP A 3 16.03 -22.54 10.18
CA ASP A 3 15.57 -21.50 9.26
C ASP A 3 15.44 -20.18 10.06
N PRO A 4 16.19 -19.10 9.69
CA PRO A 4 16.20 -17.83 10.42
C PRO A 4 14.83 -17.17 10.56
N VAL A 5 13.90 -17.50 9.66
CA VAL A 5 12.53 -16.98 9.65
C VAL A 5 11.63 -17.79 10.58
N HIS A 6 11.78 -19.11 10.63
CA HIS A 6 10.95 -20.00 11.47
C HIS A 6 11.26 -19.93 12.98
N GLY A 7 12.34 -19.25 13.39
CA GLY A 7 12.66 -19.02 14.80
C GLY A 7 11.93 -17.84 15.45
N LEU A 8 11.17 -17.05 14.67
CA LEU A 8 10.49 -15.86 15.15
C LEU A 8 9.05 -16.15 15.57
N ASP A 9 8.60 -15.55 16.67
CA ASP A 9 7.19 -15.57 17.09
C ASP A 9 6.38 -14.58 16.26
N THR A 10 5.60 -15.10 15.29
CA THR A 10 4.88 -14.27 14.32
C THR A 10 3.41 -14.69 14.13
N VAL A 11 2.63 -13.79 13.53
CA VAL A 11 1.19 -14.00 13.28
C VAL A 11 0.86 -14.95 12.11
N GLY A 12 1.84 -15.71 11.60
CA GLY A 12 1.62 -16.71 10.54
C GLY A 12 1.24 -16.09 9.20
N SER A 13 0.15 -16.55 8.58
CA SER A 13 -0.37 -16.06 7.28
C SER A 13 -1.63 -15.18 7.40
N GLY A 14 -2.00 -14.78 8.62
CA GLY A 14 -3.27 -14.07 8.86
C GLY A 14 -4.45 -14.90 8.32
N SER A 15 -5.29 -14.28 7.49
CA SER A 15 -6.39 -15.00 6.82
C SER A 15 -6.14 -15.41 5.36
N TYR A 16 -4.91 -15.20 4.85
CA TYR A 16 -4.46 -15.79 3.58
C TYR A 16 -4.17 -17.29 3.74
N LEU A 17 -3.95 -18.02 2.64
CA LEU A 17 -3.44 -19.39 2.72
C LEU A 17 -2.03 -19.38 3.32
N ALA A 18 -1.69 -20.44 4.06
CA ALA A 18 -0.39 -20.57 4.73
C ALA A 18 0.79 -20.42 3.76
N ASP A 19 0.66 -20.97 2.56
CA ASP A 19 1.71 -20.92 1.55
C ASP A 19 1.77 -19.57 0.82
N ASP A 20 0.76 -18.71 0.91
CA ASP A 20 0.71 -17.46 0.14
C ASP A 20 1.63 -16.37 0.69
N VAL A 21 1.79 -16.31 2.02
CA VAL A 21 2.56 -15.29 2.72
C VAL A 21 2.90 -15.71 4.15
N HIS A 22 4.10 -15.37 4.60
CA HIS A 22 4.47 -15.41 6.02
C HIS A 22 4.65 -13.98 6.55
N PHE A 23 3.79 -13.55 7.47
CA PHE A 23 3.94 -12.30 8.18
C PHE A 23 5.09 -12.38 9.19
N LEU A 24 6.06 -11.48 9.07
CA LEU A 24 7.09 -11.25 10.08
C LEU A 24 6.66 -10.07 10.96
N LEU A 25 5.57 -10.29 11.67
CA LEU A 25 4.99 -9.35 12.62
C LEU A 25 4.58 -10.11 13.88
N ARG A 26 4.78 -9.49 15.03
CA ARG A 26 4.26 -10.02 16.30
C ARG A 26 2.83 -9.56 16.56
N SER A 27 2.03 -10.39 17.21
CA SER A 27 0.72 -9.96 17.71
C SER A 27 0.91 -9.02 18.90
N VAL A 28 0.19 -7.89 18.92
CA VAL A 28 0.18 -6.96 20.05
C VAL A 28 -1.25 -6.62 20.46
N GLN A 29 -1.44 -6.36 21.76
CA GLN A 29 -2.70 -5.85 22.31
C GLN A 29 -2.49 -4.37 22.68
N ILE A 30 -3.22 -3.47 22.04
CA ILE A 30 -3.12 -2.02 22.27
C ILE A 30 -4.51 -1.42 22.41
N GLN A 31 -4.70 -0.53 23.38
CA GLN A 31 -5.94 0.23 23.55
C GLN A 31 -6.16 1.20 22.38
N THR A 32 -7.36 1.20 21.83
CA THR A 32 -7.72 2.01 20.66
C THR A 32 -7.89 3.49 21.02
N THR A 33 -7.42 4.39 20.16
CA THR A 33 -7.56 5.85 20.31
C THR A 33 -8.57 6.41 19.32
N ARG A 34 -9.47 7.31 19.78
CA ARG A 34 -10.41 8.05 18.92
C ARG A 34 -9.67 8.84 17.84
N VAL A 35 -10.33 9.06 16.69
CA VAL A 35 -9.70 9.69 15.52
C VAL A 35 -9.29 11.14 15.81
N GLU A 36 -10.13 11.94 16.48
CA GLU A 36 -9.80 13.35 16.77
C GLU A 36 -8.62 13.48 17.75
N ASP A 37 -8.61 12.64 18.80
CA ASP A 37 -7.53 12.61 19.78
C ASP A 37 -6.21 12.15 19.13
N LYS A 38 -6.29 11.15 18.25
CA LYS A 38 -5.15 10.68 17.47
C LYS A 38 -4.62 11.76 16.52
N GLU A 39 -5.48 12.49 15.82
CA GLU A 39 -5.06 13.58 14.93
C GLU A 39 -4.33 14.68 15.71
N ARG A 40 -4.90 15.11 16.84
CA ARG A 40 -4.26 16.10 17.72
C ARG A 40 -2.87 15.65 18.15
N LEU A 41 -2.73 14.41 18.63
CA LEU A 41 -1.45 13.87 19.11
C LEU A 41 -0.41 13.72 18.00
N ILE A 42 -0.83 13.38 16.77
CA ILE A 42 0.06 13.30 15.61
C ILE A 42 0.52 14.71 15.18
N GLN A 43 -0.39 15.67 15.11
CA GLN A 43 -0.06 17.04 14.67
C GLN A 43 0.81 17.79 15.70
N THR A 44 0.60 17.56 17.01
CA THR A 44 1.43 18.14 18.09
C THR A 44 2.74 17.39 18.34
N ARG A 45 3.03 16.33 17.57
CA ARG A 45 4.21 15.44 17.73
C ARG A 45 4.31 14.78 19.12
N GLN A 46 3.23 14.76 19.90
CA GLN A 46 3.22 14.10 21.21
C GLN A 46 3.23 12.58 21.10
N LYS A 47 2.64 12.02 20.03
CA LYS A 47 2.74 10.60 19.70
C LYS A 47 2.93 10.39 18.21
N HIS A 48 3.66 9.34 17.85
CA HIS A 48 3.79 8.93 16.47
C HIS A 48 2.57 8.12 16.04
N TYR A 49 2.16 8.24 14.77
CA TYR A 49 0.94 7.58 14.30
C TYR A 49 1.00 6.05 14.46
N SER A 50 2.19 5.44 14.42
CA SER A 50 2.44 3.99 14.59
C SER A 50 2.33 3.48 16.03
N GLU A 51 2.23 4.37 17.01
CA GLU A 51 2.06 4.02 18.43
C GLU A 51 0.58 3.98 18.81
N MET A 52 -0.31 4.30 17.87
CA MET A 52 -1.75 4.42 18.09
C MET A 52 -2.53 3.72 16.98
N ILE A 53 -3.44 2.84 17.37
CA ILE A 53 -4.41 2.22 16.49
C ILE A 53 -5.80 2.75 16.82
N SER A 54 -6.61 2.96 15.79
CA SER A 54 -8.05 3.21 15.96
C SER A 54 -8.74 1.90 15.68
N GLU A 55 -9.80 1.58 16.42
CA GLU A 55 -10.54 0.34 16.21
C GLU A 55 -11.05 0.27 14.77
N GLU A 56 -10.81 -0.86 14.10
CA GLU A 56 -11.36 -1.11 12.77
C GLU A 56 -12.70 -1.83 12.95
N SER A 57 -13.80 -1.12 12.67
CA SER A 57 -15.15 -1.68 12.74
C SER A 57 -15.47 -2.52 11.50
N ALA A 58 -16.48 -3.38 11.62
CA ALA A 58 -17.02 -4.11 10.47
C ALA A 58 -17.43 -3.15 9.34
N PRO A 59 -17.16 -3.50 8.06
CA PRO A 59 -17.57 -2.69 6.94
C PRO A 59 -19.11 -2.57 6.90
N SER A 60 -19.61 -1.36 6.67
CA SER A 60 -21.04 -1.14 6.45
C SER A 60 -21.48 -1.74 5.12
N ALA A 61 -22.78 -1.97 4.94
CA ALA A 61 -23.34 -2.42 3.66
C ALA A 61 -22.95 -1.50 2.49
N ALA A 62 -22.89 -0.18 2.73
CA ALA A 62 -22.45 0.79 1.74
C ALA A 62 -20.96 0.62 1.37
N HIS A 63 -20.07 0.42 2.35
CA HIS A 63 -18.66 0.15 2.08
C HIS A 63 -18.46 -1.17 1.34
N GLN A 64 -19.23 -2.20 1.68
CA GLN A 64 -19.20 -3.50 1.00
C GLN A 64 -19.64 -3.38 -0.46
N ALA A 65 -20.74 -2.66 -0.73
CA ALA A 65 -21.22 -2.42 -2.09
C ALA A 65 -20.20 -1.62 -2.94
N LEU A 66 -19.49 -0.67 -2.34
CA LEU A 66 -18.44 0.09 -3.01
C LEU A 66 -17.23 -0.78 -3.34
N TYR A 67 -16.86 -1.69 -2.45
CA TYR A 67 -15.84 -2.70 -2.72
C TYR A 67 -16.24 -3.62 -3.88
N GLU A 68 -17.46 -4.16 -3.87
CA GLU A 68 -17.96 -5.03 -4.92
C GLU A 68 -18.00 -4.32 -6.29
N ARG A 69 -18.42 -3.04 -6.29
CA ARG A 69 -18.39 -2.20 -7.49
C ARG A 69 -16.95 -1.99 -7.99
N ALA A 70 -16.03 -1.61 -7.10
CA ALA A 70 -14.62 -1.42 -7.47
C ALA A 70 -14.00 -2.71 -8.02
N LEU A 71 -14.32 -3.86 -7.40
CA LEU A 71 -13.87 -5.17 -7.86
C LEU A 71 -14.44 -5.55 -9.22
N SER A 72 -15.73 -5.27 -9.46
CA SER A 72 -16.36 -5.49 -10.76
C SER A 72 -15.78 -4.60 -11.86
N GLN A 73 -15.45 -3.35 -11.54
CA GLN A 73 -14.94 -2.38 -12.52
C GLN A 73 -13.46 -2.59 -12.82
N ASN A 74 -12.65 -2.81 -11.79
CA ASN A 74 -11.19 -2.77 -11.89
C ASN A 74 -10.53 -4.15 -11.68
N GLY A 75 -11.29 -5.21 -11.42
CA GLY A 75 -10.76 -6.56 -11.22
C GLY A 75 -10.04 -7.12 -12.45
N GLU A 76 -10.58 -6.91 -13.66
CA GLU A 76 -9.92 -7.32 -14.91
C GLU A 76 -8.61 -6.57 -15.12
N ARG A 77 -8.61 -5.25 -14.87
CA ARG A 77 -7.40 -4.42 -14.93
C ARG A 77 -6.34 -4.94 -13.96
N MET A 78 -6.71 -5.15 -12.69
CA MET A 78 -5.78 -5.64 -11.68
C MET A 78 -5.19 -7.00 -12.05
N ALA A 79 -6.00 -7.93 -12.55
CA ALA A 79 -5.54 -9.23 -13.01
C ALA A 79 -4.54 -9.12 -14.18
N TYR A 80 -4.83 -8.25 -15.15
CA TYR A 80 -3.96 -7.98 -16.29
C TYR A 80 -2.62 -7.35 -15.86
N ASP A 81 -2.67 -6.39 -14.95
CA ASP A 81 -1.51 -5.70 -14.38
C ASP A 81 -0.62 -6.64 -13.57
N VAL A 82 -1.21 -7.50 -12.73
CA VAL A 82 -0.48 -8.54 -11.97
C VAL A 82 0.27 -9.48 -12.92
N GLN A 83 -0.38 -9.96 -13.98
CA GLN A 83 0.28 -10.86 -14.93
C GLN A 83 1.46 -10.18 -15.63
N ALA A 84 1.28 -8.92 -16.05
CA ALA A 84 2.32 -8.14 -16.70
C ALA A 84 3.52 -7.89 -15.76
N LEU A 85 3.24 -7.58 -14.48
CA LEU A 85 4.25 -7.40 -13.45
C LEU A 85 5.02 -8.70 -13.19
N ALA A 86 4.32 -9.84 -13.04
CA ALA A 86 4.95 -11.14 -12.84
C ALA A 86 5.88 -11.51 -14.01
N GLN A 87 5.44 -11.30 -15.25
CA GLN A 87 6.26 -11.52 -16.44
C GLN A 87 7.46 -10.56 -16.51
N ALA A 88 7.31 -9.32 -16.06
CA ALA A 88 8.42 -8.38 -15.99
C ALA A 88 9.43 -8.78 -14.91
N LEU A 89 8.96 -9.22 -13.74
CA LEU A 89 9.83 -9.75 -12.68
C LEU A 89 10.61 -10.97 -13.13
N ASP A 90 9.95 -11.92 -13.80
CA ASP A 90 10.60 -13.10 -14.41
C ASP A 90 11.75 -12.71 -15.35
N ARG A 91 11.56 -11.69 -16.19
CA ARG A 91 12.61 -11.17 -17.09
C ARG A 91 13.73 -10.42 -16.38
N GLN A 92 13.40 -9.63 -15.35
CA GLN A 92 14.33 -8.69 -14.71
C GLN A 92 15.11 -9.31 -13.54
N CYS A 93 14.57 -10.35 -12.90
CA CYS A 93 15.17 -11.02 -11.76
C CYS A 93 15.83 -12.33 -12.18
N THR A 94 17.14 -12.30 -12.42
CA THR A 94 17.91 -13.45 -12.92
C THR A 94 18.45 -14.38 -11.82
N GLY A 95 18.19 -14.06 -10.54
CA GLY A 95 18.57 -14.90 -9.40
C GLY A 95 17.87 -16.27 -9.43
N PRO A 96 18.30 -17.23 -8.59
CA PRO A 96 17.65 -18.54 -8.51
C PRO A 96 16.23 -18.48 -7.96
N GLU A 97 15.95 -17.52 -7.08
CA GLU A 97 14.67 -17.30 -6.41
C GLU A 97 14.27 -15.81 -6.47
N ILE A 98 12.97 -15.53 -6.28
CA ILE A 98 12.44 -14.16 -6.14
C ILE A 98 11.78 -14.03 -4.78
N ILE A 99 12.27 -13.10 -3.97
CA ILE A 99 11.75 -12.87 -2.61
C ILE A 99 10.89 -11.62 -2.61
N LEU A 100 9.57 -11.81 -2.57
CA LEU A 100 8.62 -10.73 -2.46
C LEU A 100 8.54 -10.29 -1.00
N VAL A 101 8.80 -9.01 -0.75
CA VAL A 101 8.73 -8.41 0.60
C VAL A 101 7.67 -7.32 0.58
N SER A 102 6.45 -7.70 0.98
CA SER A 102 5.28 -6.82 0.96
C SER A 102 5.20 -5.97 2.21
N PHE A 103 4.96 -4.66 2.02
CA PHE A 103 4.68 -3.77 3.15
C PHE A 103 3.24 -3.90 3.62
N VAL A 104 3.09 -4.19 4.91
CA VAL A 104 1.79 -4.37 5.54
C VAL A 104 1.06 -3.03 5.62
N ARG A 105 -0.17 -2.89 5.11
CA ARG A 105 -1.02 -3.94 4.52
C ARG A 105 -1.10 -3.90 3.00
N ALA A 106 -0.94 -2.74 2.39
CA ALA A 106 -1.36 -2.49 1.02
C ALA A 106 -0.58 -3.32 -0.02
N GLY A 107 0.64 -3.75 0.30
CA GLY A 107 1.42 -4.64 -0.57
C GLY A 107 0.97 -6.09 -0.59
N LEU A 108 0.32 -6.59 0.48
CA LEU A 108 0.06 -8.03 0.64
C LEU A 108 -0.80 -8.63 -0.48
N PRO A 109 -1.95 -8.02 -0.87
CA PRO A 109 -2.78 -8.63 -1.90
C PRO A 109 -2.04 -8.72 -3.23
N LEU A 110 -1.23 -7.71 -3.58
CA LEU A 110 -0.37 -7.74 -4.76
C LEU A 110 0.72 -8.81 -4.63
N GLY A 111 1.41 -8.88 -3.49
CA GLY A 111 2.47 -9.86 -3.25
C GLY A 111 2.00 -11.30 -3.36
N VAL A 112 0.81 -11.62 -2.82
CA VAL A 112 0.20 -12.95 -2.95
C VAL A 112 -0.08 -13.28 -4.41
N LEU A 113 -0.69 -12.36 -5.16
CA LEU A 113 -1.02 -12.54 -6.57
C LEU A 113 0.24 -12.70 -7.43
N LEU A 114 1.28 -11.89 -7.18
CA LEU A 114 2.58 -11.99 -7.84
C LEU A 114 3.25 -13.33 -7.54
N ARG A 115 3.25 -13.78 -6.28
CA ARG A 115 3.84 -15.07 -5.90
C ARG A 115 3.21 -16.21 -6.69
N ARG A 116 1.87 -16.28 -6.70
CA ARG A 116 1.13 -17.33 -7.43
C ARG A 116 1.43 -17.27 -8.93
N ALA A 117 1.44 -16.08 -9.53
CA ALA A 117 1.76 -15.90 -10.95
C ALA A 117 3.21 -16.29 -11.28
N LEU A 118 4.17 -16.01 -10.41
CA LEU A 118 5.58 -16.39 -10.58
C LEU A 118 5.77 -17.91 -10.49
N ILE A 119 5.10 -18.58 -9.55
CA ILE A 119 5.12 -20.05 -9.44
C ILE A 119 4.56 -20.69 -10.71
N GLU A 120 3.47 -20.14 -11.27
CA GLU A 120 2.93 -20.61 -12.56
C GLU A 120 3.89 -20.39 -13.75
N LEU A 121 4.79 -19.41 -13.66
CA LEU A 121 5.89 -19.20 -14.62
C LEU A 121 7.08 -20.14 -14.36
N GLY A 122 6.99 -21.04 -13.38
CA GLY A 122 8.07 -21.98 -13.03
C GLY A 122 9.17 -21.37 -12.18
N ARG A 123 8.93 -20.22 -11.55
CA ARG A 123 9.88 -19.55 -10.67
C ARG A 123 9.75 -20.01 -9.22
N GLU A 124 10.88 -20.17 -8.55
CA GLU A 124 10.90 -20.26 -7.10
C GLU A 124 10.64 -18.86 -6.51
N ALA A 125 9.53 -18.73 -5.77
CA ALA A 125 9.10 -17.47 -5.20
C ALA A 125 8.62 -17.62 -3.75
N HIS A 126 9.22 -16.83 -2.87
CA HIS A 126 8.86 -16.75 -1.45
C HIS A 126 8.26 -15.37 -1.16
N HIS A 127 7.37 -15.28 -0.18
CA HIS A 127 6.66 -14.04 0.12
C HIS A 127 6.54 -13.78 1.62
N TYR A 128 7.04 -12.62 2.03
CA TYR A 128 7.01 -12.15 3.39
C TYR A 128 6.23 -10.85 3.52
N GLY A 129 5.39 -10.76 4.55
CA GLY A 129 4.73 -9.52 4.95
C GLY A 129 5.49 -8.86 6.09
N ILE A 130 6.09 -7.68 5.86
CA ILE A 130 6.87 -6.97 6.88
C ILE A 130 6.34 -5.56 7.14
N SER A 131 6.73 -5.00 8.28
CA SER A 131 6.41 -3.61 8.59
C SER A 131 7.38 -2.64 7.93
N ILE A 132 6.84 -1.50 7.48
CA ILE A 132 7.56 -0.24 7.34
C ILE A 132 6.76 0.87 8.00
N VAL A 133 7.44 1.76 8.72
CA VAL A 133 6.82 2.91 9.37
C VAL A 133 7.51 4.17 8.90
N ARG A 134 6.78 5.03 8.18
CA ARG A 134 7.26 6.36 7.77
C ARG A 134 7.87 7.12 8.96
N ASP A 135 9.02 7.74 8.75
CA ASP A 135 9.81 8.49 9.73
C ASP A 135 10.44 7.63 10.85
N ARG A 136 10.38 6.30 10.75
CA ARG A 136 10.90 5.37 11.76
C ARG A 136 11.69 4.20 11.18
N GLY A 137 11.31 3.71 10.00
CA GLY A 137 12.07 2.73 9.23
C GLY A 137 11.34 1.41 8.96
N ILE A 138 12.04 0.56 8.20
CA ILE A 138 11.70 -0.84 7.99
C ILE A 138 11.96 -1.64 9.28
N ASP A 139 11.19 -2.70 9.50
CA ASP A 139 11.50 -3.69 10.52
C ASP A 139 12.80 -4.42 10.17
N ASN A 140 13.91 -3.98 10.79
CA ASN A 140 15.24 -4.54 10.53
C ASN A 140 15.39 -5.97 11.02
N VAL A 141 14.63 -6.40 12.04
CA VAL A 141 14.68 -7.79 12.52
C VAL A 141 14.08 -8.72 11.46
N ALA A 142 12.91 -8.34 10.93
CA ALA A 142 12.28 -9.07 9.84
C ALA A 142 13.15 -9.07 8.57
N LEU A 143 13.69 -7.91 8.18
CA LEU A 143 14.49 -7.80 6.96
C LEU A 143 15.79 -8.62 7.07
N GLU A 144 16.48 -8.57 8.20
CA GLU A 144 17.73 -9.31 8.40
C GLU A 144 17.48 -10.83 8.38
N ALA A 145 16.39 -11.31 8.96
CA ALA A 145 16.01 -12.73 8.87
C ALA A 145 15.80 -13.19 7.42
N ILE A 146 15.13 -12.36 6.59
CA ILE A 146 14.95 -12.64 5.17
C ILE A 146 16.29 -12.62 4.42
N VAL A 147 17.16 -11.65 4.71
CA VAL A 147 18.49 -11.55 4.07
C VAL A 147 19.37 -12.75 4.43
N GLN A 148 19.30 -13.24 5.66
CA GLN A 148 20.04 -14.44 6.08
C GLN A 148 19.53 -15.72 5.40
N ALA A 149 18.21 -15.82 5.18
CA ALA A 149 17.60 -16.99 4.55
C ALA A 149 17.82 -17.00 3.02
N HIS A 150 17.71 -15.85 2.35
CA HIS A 150 17.60 -15.80 0.88
C HIS A 150 18.59 -14.85 0.20
N GLY A 151 19.32 -14.01 0.94
CA GLY A 151 20.19 -12.99 0.39
C GLY A 151 19.47 -11.73 -0.10
N ALA A 152 20.06 -10.56 0.18
CA ALA A 152 19.48 -9.26 -0.16
C ALA A 152 19.27 -9.04 -1.67
N GLN A 153 20.14 -9.62 -2.50
CA GLN A 153 20.10 -9.52 -3.96
C GLN A 153 18.86 -10.17 -4.60
N ASN A 154 18.12 -11.00 -3.86
CA ASN A 154 16.90 -11.65 -4.33
C ASN A 154 15.62 -10.89 -3.92
N ILE A 155 15.75 -9.84 -3.08
CA ILE A 155 14.61 -9.10 -2.51
C ILE A 155 13.99 -8.11 -3.51
N VAL A 156 12.68 -8.20 -3.68
CA VAL A 156 11.82 -7.25 -4.38
C VAL A 156 10.75 -6.78 -3.39
N PHE A 157 10.76 -5.47 -3.11
CA PHE A 157 9.76 -4.87 -2.22
C PHE A 157 8.44 -4.68 -2.98
N VAL A 158 7.32 -4.86 -2.29
CA VAL A 158 5.98 -4.79 -2.89
C VAL A 158 5.07 -3.85 -2.07
N ASP A 159 4.39 -2.95 -2.74
CA ASP A 159 3.29 -2.14 -2.18
C ASP A 159 2.14 -2.01 -3.18
N GLY A 160 0.97 -1.57 -2.75
CA GLY A 160 -0.20 -1.43 -3.62
C GLY A 160 -0.07 -0.25 -4.59
N TRP A 161 0.31 0.93 -4.08
CA TRP A 161 0.41 2.17 -4.86
C TRP A 161 1.43 3.13 -4.24
N THR A 162 1.93 4.10 -5.02
CA THR A 162 2.69 5.24 -4.47
C THR A 162 2.19 6.56 -5.06
N GLY A 163 1.63 7.42 -4.20
CA GLY A 163 1.12 8.74 -4.60
C GLY A 163 2.20 9.83 -4.64
N LYS A 164 3.11 9.85 -3.66
CA LYS A 164 4.17 10.88 -3.54
C LYS A 164 5.51 10.35 -3.04
N GLY A 165 5.74 9.04 -3.18
CA GLY A 165 7.00 8.41 -2.80
C GLY A 165 7.26 8.30 -1.29
N ALA A 166 6.21 8.32 -0.45
CA ALA A 166 6.39 8.24 1.01
C ALA A 166 7.05 6.92 1.43
N ILE A 167 6.59 5.79 0.89
CA ILE A 167 7.14 4.46 1.17
C ILE A 167 8.48 4.27 0.46
N SER A 168 8.60 4.58 -0.84
CA SER A 168 9.88 4.45 -1.54
C SER A 168 11.00 5.29 -0.90
N GLY A 169 10.68 6.50 -0.44
CA GLY A 169 11.59 7.35 0.33
C GLY A 169 11.98 6.74 1.67
N GLU A 170 11.04 6.10 2.38
CA GLU A 170 11.33 5.41 3.65
C GLU A 170 12.22 4.18 3.45
N ILE A 171 12.02 3.42 2.36
CA ILE A 171 12.90 2.29 2.02
C ILE A 171 14.31 2.80 1.77
N ARG A 172 14.48 3.83 0.92
CA ARG A 172 15.79 4.40 0.63
C ARG A 172 16.50 4.91 1.89
N ARG A 173 15.76 5.56 2.80
CA ARG A 173 16.30 6.01 4.09
C ARG A 173 16.71 4.83 4.98
N SER A 174 15.87 3.80 5.08
CA SER A 174 16.12 2.64 5.95
C SER A 174 17.32 1.82 5.49
N LEU A 175 17.54 1.74 4.17
CA LEU A 175 18.64 0.97 3.56
C LEU A 175 19.88 1.82 3.26
N ALA A 176 19.87 3.11 3.62
CA ALA A 176 20.98 4.01 3.32
C ALA A 176 22.28 3.52 3.98
N GLY A 177 23.31 3.29 3.16
CA GLY A 177 24.62 2.82 3.64
C GLY A 177 24.75 1.29 3.74
N ASP A 178 23.67 0.52 3.53
CA ASP A 178 23.76 -0.94 3.45
C ASP A 178 24.16 -1.37 2.04
N ALA A 179 25.44 -1.73 1.87
CA ALA A 179 26.01 -2.12 0.58
C ALA A 179 25.39 -3.40 -0.03
N ARG A 180 24.58 -4.15 0.72
CA ARG A 180 23.85 -5.33 0.23
C ARG A 180 22.70 -4.95 -0.71
N PHE A 181 22.20 -3.70 -0.61
CA PHE A 181 21.08 -3.20 -1.41
C PHE A 181 21.53 -2.15 -2.44
N PRO A 182 20.86 -2.06 -3.60
CA PRO A 182 21.10 -0.97 -4.54
C PRO A 182 20.64 0.38 -3.97
N ALA A 183 21.27 1.47 -4.44
CA ALA A 183 20.90 2.84 -4.05
C ALA A 183 19.43 3.19 -4.34
N ASP A 184 18.87 2.59 -5.40
CA ASP A 184 17.44 2.60 -5.69
C ASP A 184 16.86 1.19 -5.45
N PRO A 185 16.21 0.96 -4.30
CA PRO A 185 15.58 -0.31 -3.97
C PRO A 185 14.51 -0.71 -4.98
N ARG A 186 14.40 -2.02 -5.25
CA ARG A 186 13.42 -2.59 -6.20
C ARG A 186 12.02 -2.63 -5.59
N LEU A 187 11.33 -1.49 -5.57
CA LEU A 187 9.90 -1.41 -5.20
C LEU A 187 9.01 -1.65 -6.42
N VAL A 188 8.04 -2.56 -6.28
CA VAL A 188 7.01 -2.88 -7.27
C VAL A 188 5.63 -2.46 -6.77
N VAL A 189 4.86 -1.81 -7.64
CA VAL A 189 3.47 -1.38 -7.32
C VAL A 189 2.53 -1.55 -8.51
N LEU A 190 1.21 -1.49 -8.27
CA LEU A 190 0.22 -1.41 -9.36
C LEU A 190 0.18 -0.02 -10.00
N ALA A 191 0.20 1.03 -9.17
CA ALA A 191 0.07 2.41 -9.61
C ALA A 191 1.17 3.32 -9.04
N ASP A 192 1.86 4.04 -9.93
CA ASP A 192 2.93 4.99 -9.58
C ASP A 192 2.80 6.33 -10.35
N PRO A 193 1.79 7.16 -10.03
CA PRO A 193 1.63 8.49 -10.62
C PRO A 193 2.81 9.45 -10.39
N CYS A 194 3.71 9.14 -9.45
CA CYS A 194 4.84 10.00 -9.09
C CYS A 194 6.22 9.48 -9.54
N GLY A 195 6.29 8.37 -10.27
CA GLY A 195 7.55 7.80 -10.80
C GLY A 195 8.56 7.42 -9.72
N CYS A 196 8.08 6.99 -8.54
CA CYS A 196 8.89 6.73 -7.37
C CYS A 196 9.20 5.24 -7.12
N ALA A 197 8.53 4.32 -7.81
CA ALA A 197 8.81 2.89 -7.77
C ALA A 197 9.94 2.52 -8.75
N TRP A 198 10.48 1.31 -8.61
CA TRP A 198 11.38 0.76 -9.61
C TRP A 198 10.60 0.26 -10.83
N LEU A 199 9.50 -0.45 -10.57
CA LEU A 199 8.62 -1.03 -11.58
C LEU A 199 7.17 -0.80 -11.15
N ALA A 200 6.31 -0.42 -12.08
CA ALA A 200 4.87 -0.31 -11.86
C ALA A 200 4.09 -0.81 -13.06
N ALA A 201 2.85 -1.25 -12.84
CA ALA A 201 1.97 -1.63 -13.95
C ALA A 201 1.49 -0.39 -14.74
N SER A 202 1.28 0.73 -14.05
CA SER A 202 0.83 1.97 -14.67
C SER A 202 1.25 3.20 -13.87
N ALA A 203 1.33 4.34 -14.54
CA ALA A 203 1.43 5.67 -13.92
C ALA A 203 0.04 6.30 -13.66
N GLU A 204 -1.05 5.66 -14.09
CA GLU A 204 -2.40 6.15 -13.83
C GLU A 204 -2.75 5.98 -12.35
N ASP A 205 -3.40 7.00 -11.78
CA ASP A 205 -4.06 6.93 -10.48
C ASP A 205 -5.43 6.26 -10.67
N TRP A 206 -5.70 5.10 -10.05
CA TRP A 206 -6.96 4.35 -10.21
C TRP A 206 -7.35 3.64 -8.90
N VAL A 207 -8.63 3.25 -8.75
CA VAL A 207 -9.09 2.59 -7.52
C VAL A 207 -8.70 1.12 -7.49
N ILE A 208 -7.72 0.79 -6.65
CA ILE A 208 -7.32 -0.59 -6.36
C ILE A 208 -8.34 -1.21 -5.39
N PRO A 209 -9.08 -2.28 -5.77
CA PRO A 209 -10.18 -2.82 -4.95
C PRO A 209 -9.75 -3.30 -3.55
N SER A 210 -8.53 -3.84 -3.42
CA SER A 210 -8.00 -4.24 -2.11
C SER A 210 -7.71 -3.05 -1.17
N GLY A 211 -7.70 -1.83 -1.69
CA GLY A 211 -7.56 -0.61 -0.90
C GLY A 211 -8.81 -0.20 -0.11
N ILE A 212 -9.97 -0.80 -0.39
CA ILE A 212 -11.27 -0.32 0.10
C ILE A 212 -11.61 -0.82 1.52
N LEU A 213 -11.51 -2.13 1.77
CA LEU A 213 -12.03 -2.73 3.01
C LEU A 213 -11.00 -2.87 4.15
N GLY A 214 -9.74 -2.48 3.92
CA GLY A 214 -8.73 -2.54 4.96
C GLY A 214 -8.45 -3.97 5.44
N ALA A 215 -8.64 -4.26 6.72
CA ALA A 215 -8.30 -5.56 7.34
C ALA A 215 -9.00 -6.73 6.66
N THR A 216 -10.29 -6.57 6.34
CA THR A 216 -11.15 -7.65 5.87
C THR A 216 -10.93 -8.04 4.41
N VAL A 217 -10.03 -7.35 3.70
CA VAL A 217 -9.54 -7.77 2.37
C VAL A 217 -8.02 -7.97 2.35
N SER A 218 -7.36 -7.78 3.50
CA SER A 218 -5.89 -7.78 3.61
C SER A 218 -5.38 -8.64 4.77
N GLY A 219 -6.01 -9.78 5.04
CA GLY A 219 -5.46 -10.79 5.95
C GLY A 219 -5.82 -10.63 7.42
N LEU A 220 -6.83 -9.82 7.76
CA LEU A 220 -7.30 -9.57 9.13
C LEU A 220 -6.22 -9.05 10.11
N VAL A 221 -5.12 -8.51 9.60
CA VAL A 221 -4.13 -7.82 10.42
C VAL A 221 -4.37 -6.32 10.37
N SER A 222 -3.91 -5.59 11.36
CA SER A 222 -3.84 -4.13 11.32
C SER A 222 -2.70 -3.63 10.43
N ARG A 223 -2.66 -2.32 10.24
CA ARG A 223 -1.43 -1.61 9.87
C ARG A 223 -0.33 -1.84 10.92
N SER A 224 0.92 -1.61 10.52
CA SER A 224 2.08 -1.73 11.40
C SER A 224 2.01 -0.90 12.67
N ILE A 225 2.52 -1.48 13.74
CA ILE A 225 2.66 -0.90 15.07
C ILE A 225 4.14 -0.92 15.44
N TRP A 226 4.65 0.23 15.87
CA TRP A 226 6.04 0.34 16.29
C TRP A 226 6.25 -0.33 17.67
N PRO A 227 7.29 -1.16 17.85
CA PRO A 227 7.52 -1.84 19.11
C PRO A 227 8.11 -0.88 20.14
N ALA A 228 7.52 -0.81 21.35
CA ALA A 228 8.07 -0.02 22.46
C ALA A 228 9.40 -0.59 22.96
N ASP A 229 9.50 -1.92 23.05
CA ASP A 229 10.64 -2.64 23.64
C ASP A 229 11.63 -3.19 22.59
N GLY A 230 11.54 -2.73 21.35
CA GLY A 230 12.30 -3.27 20.22
C GLY A 230 11.82 -4.66 19.76
N GLY A 231 12.64 -5.30 18.91
CA GLY A 231 12.30 -6.56 18.24
C GLY A 231 11.42 -6.38 17.01
N LEU A 232 10.72 -7.44 16.61
CA LEU A 232 9.75 -7.39 15.51
C LEU A 232 8.66 -6.34 15.79
N HIS A 233 8.27 -5.65 14.73
CA HIS A 233 7.14 -4.74 14.73
C HIS A 233 5.84 -5.51 14.90
N GLY A 234 4.84 -4.82 15.46
CA GLY A 234 3.58 -5.42 15.85
C GLY A 234 2.45 -5.24 14.84
N CYS A 235 1.41 -6.05 15.00
CA CYS A 235 0.07 -5.80 14.48
C CYS A 235 -0.99 -6.32 15.46
N VAL A 236 -2.21 -5.79 15.34
CA VAL A 236 -3.41 -6.38 15.96
C VAL A 236 -4.02 -7.35 14.96
N VAL A 237 -4.41 -8.54 15.43
CA VAL A 237 -5.17 -9.53 14.66
C VAL A 237 -6.66 -9.36 14.95
N TYR A 238 -7.46 -9.11 13.92
CA TYR A 238 -8.88 -8.78 14.03
C TYR A 238 -9.78 -10.02 13.92
N GLY A 239 -9.69 -10.92 14.91
CA GLY A 239 -10.53 -12.13 14.95
C GLY A 239 -12.04 -11.82 14.96
N GLN A 240 -12.46 -10.69 15.54
CA GLN A 240 -13.85 -10.26 15.57
C GLN A 240 -14.41 -9.89 14.18
N LEU A 241 -13.55 -9.64 13.19
CA LEU A 241 -13.97 -9.29 11.83
C LEU A 241 -14.02 -10.50 10.88
N GLN A 242 -13.81 -11.72 11.39
CA GLN A 242 -13.77 -12.94 10.58
C GLN A 242 -15.03 -13.14 9.71
N GLY A 243 -16.21 -12.75 10.22
CA GLY A 243 -17.47 -12.85 9.49
C GLY A 243 -17.60 -11.91 8.28
N HIS A 244 -16.68 -10.96 8.13
CA HIS A 244 -16.63 -10.00 7.03
C HIS A 244 -15.39 -10.18 6.14
N ASP A 245 -14.59 -11.22 6.39
CA ASP A 245 -13.32 -11.44 5.70
C ASP A 245 -13.54 -11.95 4.26
N VAL A 246 -13.12 -11.14 3.30
CA VAL A 246 -13.12 -11.42 1.86
C VAL A 246 -11.70 -11.58 1.30
N THR A 247 -10.68 -11.66 2.15
CA THR A 247 -9.27 -11.75 1.73
C THR A 247 -9.05 -12.89 0.73
N ARG A 248 -9.50 -14.11 1.08
CA ARG A 248 -9.34 -15.28 0.20
C ARG A 248 -10.18 -15.17 -1.07
N SER A 249 -11.46 -14.82 -0.96
CA SER A 249 -12.34 -14.69 -2.13
C SER A 249 -11.86 -13.62 -3.10
N PHE A 250 -11.28 -12.52 -2.60
CA PHE A 250 -10.65 -11.49 -3.42
C PHE A 250 -9.49 -12.06 -4.24
N ILE A 251 -8.54 -12.76 -3.60
CA ILE A 251 -7.40 -13.38 -4.28
C ILE A 251 -7.89 -14.38 -5.34
N GLU A 252 -8.81 -15.27 -4.99
CA GLU A 252 -9.34 -16.27 -5.93
C GLU A 252 -10.07 -15.63 -7.13
N GLN A 253 -10.79 -14.53 -6.91
CA GLN A 253 -11.46 -13.81 -7.99
C GLN A 253 -10.48 -13.19 -8.96
N ILE A 254 -9.43 -12.51 -8.48
CA ILE A 254 -8.41 -11.90 -9.34
C ILE A 254 -7.59 -12.98 -10.05
N GLU A 255 -7.25 -14.08 -9.37
CA GLU A 255 -6.56 -15.23 -9.99
C GLU A 255 -7.38 -15.86 -11.12
N ARG A 256 -8.69 -16.03 -10.93
CA ARG A 256 -9.59 -16.52 -11.97
C ARG A 256 -9.56 -15.60 -13.20
N LEU A 257 -9.65 -14.28 -13.00
CA LEU A 257 -9.58 -13.30 -14.09
C LEU A 257 -8.21 -13.33 -14.79
N ARG A 258 -7.12 -13.45 -14.03
CA ARG A 258 -5.74 -13.49 -14.53
C ARG A 258 -5.52 -14.70 -15.44
N ARG A 259 -6.03 -15.86 -15.05
CA ARG A 259 -5.93 -17.10 -15.85
C ARG A 259 -6.79 -17.07 -17.12
N GLN A 260 -7.88 -16.31 -17.14
CA GLN A 260 -8.77 -16.19 -18.30
C GLN A 260 -8.16 -15.37 -19.44
N LYS A 261 -7.36 -14.34 -19.13
CA LYS A 261 -6.73 -13.47 -20.13
C LYS A 261 -5.25 -13.29 -19.78
N ARG A 262 -4.37 -13.90 -20.57
CA ARG A 262 -2.93 -13.64 -20.45
C ARG A 262 -2.63 -12.21 -20.91
N SER A 263 -1.94 -11.45 -20.06
CA SER A 263 -1.50 -10.11 -20.42
C SER A 263 -0.49 -10.15 -21.56
N THR A 264 -0.65 -9.22 -22.51
CA THR A 264 0.31 -8.98 -23.61
C THR A 264 1.17 -7.74 -23.34
N LEU A 265 0.94 -7.06 -22.22
CA LEU A 265 1.67 -5.86 -21.84
C LEU A 265 3.10 -6.22 -21.45
N THR A 266 4.06 -5.63 -22.16
CA THR A 266 5.47 -5.72 -21.79
C THR A 266 5.83 -4.55 -20.91
N LEU A 267 5.96 -4.81 -19.61
CA LEU A 267 6.48 -3.82 -18.66
C LEU A 267 8.00 -3.89 -18.56
N SER A 268 8.61 -2.73 -18.33
CA SER A 268 10.01 -2.54 -17.99
C SER A 268 10.11 -1.56 -16.81
N PRO A 269 11.19 -1.61 -16.01
CA PRO A 269 11.44 -0.60 -14.99
C PRO A 269 11.40 0.82 -15.57
N TRP A 270 10.98 1.80 -14.76
CA TRP A 270 10.96 3.19 -15.20
C TRP A 270 12.36 3.66 -15.55
N THR A 271 12.51 4.24 -16.75
CA THR A 271 13.74 4.93 -17.15
C THR A 271 13.94 6.21 -16.33
N PRO A 272 15.18 6.72 -16.20
CA PRO A 272 15.44 7.99 -15.50
C PRO A 272 14.59 9.15 -16.05
N SER A 273 14.40 9.24 -17.37
CA SER A 273 13.59 10.29 -17.99
C SER A 273 12.10 10.19 -17.60
N GLN A 274 11.52 8.99 -17.62
CA GLN A 274 10.14 8.77 -17.18
C GLN A 274 9.95 9.13 -15.71
N ARG A 275 10.86 8.68 -14.82
CA ARG A 275 10.81 9.00 -13.39
C ARG A 275 10.84 10.50 -13.17
N SER A 276 11.79 11.21 -13.79
CA SER A 276 11.91 12.66 -13.66
C SER A 276 10.66 13.40 -14.15
N GLY A 277 10.06 12.96 -15.27
CA GLY A 277 8.83 13.56 -15.79
C GLY A 277 7.63 13.38 -14.86
N LEU A 278 7.40 12.15 -14.38
CA LEU A 278 6.32 11.85 -13.43
C LEU A 278 6.52 12.57 -12.08
N ASN A 279 7.75 12.58 -11.59
CA ASN A 279 8.08 13.27 -10.34
C ASN A 279 7.88 14.79 -10.44
N ALA A 280 8.26 15.40 -11.55
CA ALA A 280 8.03 16.82 -11.79
C ALA A 280 6.53 17.15 -11.85
N ALA A 281 5.74 16.35 -12.59
CA ALA A 281 4.29 16.53 -12.67
C ALA A 281 3.60 16.38 -11.30
N ALA A 282 3.99 15.37 -10.53
CA ALA A 282 3.51 15.13 -9.17
C ALA A 282 3.85 16.28 -8.21
N SER A 283 5.10 16.72 -8.21
CA SER A 283 5.59 17.79 -7.31
C SER A 283 4.91 19.12 -7.62
N GLN A 284 4.74 19.45 -8.91
CA GLN A 284 4.08 20.68 -9.33
C GLN A 284 2.63 20.78 -8.81
N VAL A 285 1.89 19.67 -8.75
CA VAL A 285 0.55 19.64 -8.16
C VAL A 285 0.61 19.88 -6.65
N ILE A 286 1.52 19.19 -5.97
CA ILE A 286 1.67 19.32 -4.51
C ILE A 286 2.03 20.78 -4.15
N ASP A 287 2.97 21.39 -4.86
CA ASP A 287 3.42 22.76 -4.61
C ASP A 287 2.31 23.77 -4.87
N ARG A 288 1.58 23.66 -6.01
CA ARG A 288 0.44 24.52 -6.31
C ARG A 288 -0.66 24.44 -5.27
N LEU A 289 -0.98 23.23 -4.80
CA LEU A 289 -1.99 23.05 -3.75
C LEU A 289 -1.48 23.57 -2.40
N ALA A 290 -0.19 23.40 -2.11
CA ALA A 290 0.39 23.94 -0.89
C ALA A 290 0.33 25.47 -0.88
N GLU A 291 0.64 26.12 -1.99
CA GLU A 291 0.53 27.57 -2.16
C GLU A 291 -0.94 28.02 -2.06
N ARG A 292 -1.84 27.42 -2.84
CA ARG A 292 -3.27 27.76 -2.88
C ARG A 292 -3.94 27.71 -1.51
N PHE A 293 -3.58 26.75 -0.67
CA PHE A 293 -4.20 26.51 0.62
C PHE A 293 -3.32 26.91 1.83
N GLY A 294 -2.20 27.62 1.60
CA GLY A 294 -1.30 28.08 2.68
C GLY A 294 -0.73 26.94 3.54
N ILE A 295 -0.37 25.81 2.93
CA ILE A 295 0.09 24.60 3.62
C ILE A 295 1.60 24.60 3.77
N ASN A 296 2.09 24.82 4.99
CA ASN A 296 3.53 24.72 5.31
C ASN A 296 4.02 23.27 5.51
N ASN A 297 3.11 22.34 5.79
CA ASN A 297 3.43 20.93 6.02
C ASN A 297 2.82 20.05 4.92
N LEU A 298 3.62 19.68 3.92
CA LEU A 298 3.21 18.87 2.77
C LEU A 298 2.66 17.48 3.16
N ASN A 299 2.83 17.03 4.40
CA ASN A 299 2.18 15.82 4.89
C ASN A 299 0.64 15.94 4.95
N ARG A 300 0.11 17.17 4.98
CA ARG A 300 -1.33 17.46 4.93
C ARG A 300 -1.93 17.23 3.54
N VAL A 301 -1.13 17.27 2.48
CA VAL A 301 -1.57 16.98 1.11
C VAL A 301 -1.55 15.46 0.89
N LYS A 302 -2.70 14.89 0.54
CA LYS A 302 -2.91 13.45 0.33
C LYS A 302 -3.29 13.17 -1.13
N PRO A 303 -2.29 13.13 -2.03
CA PRO A 303 -2.54 12.99 -3.45
C PRO A 303 -2.77 11.54 -3.87
N GLY A 304 -3.63 11.37 -4.87
CA GLY A 304 -4.02 10.08 -5.42
C GLY A 304 -5.30 9.56 -4.79
N ILE A 305 -6.16 8.90 -5.59
CA ILE A 305 -7.49 8.45 -5.15
C ILE A 305 -7.43 7.54 -3.92
N ALA A 306 -6.41 6.67 -3.85
CA ALA A 306 -6.21 5.78 -2.71
C ALA A 306 -5.81 6.53 -1.42
N GLU A 307 -4.92 7.54 -1.50
CA GLU A 307 -4.51 8.32 -0.32
C GLU A 307 -5.62 9.29 0.12
N ALA A 308 -6.30 9.92 -0.83
CA ALA A 308 -7.42 10.84 -0.61
C ALA A 308 -8.60 10.14 0.09
N THR A 309 -9.06 9.02 -0.46
CA THR A 309 -10.14 8.20 0.13
C THR A 309 -9.81 7.80 1.57
N ARG A 310 -8.58 7.32 1.81
CA ARG A 310 -8.14 6.93 3.16
C ARG A 310 -8.06 8.11 4.12
N ALA A 311 -7.68 9.30 3.64
CA ALA A 311 -7.63 10.50 4.45
C ALA A 311 -9.02 10.88 4.96
N VAL A 312 -10.05 10.80 4.10
CA VAL A 312 -11.45 11.02 4.51
C VAL A 312 -11.90 10.02 5.56
N MET A 313 -11.51 8.74 5.43
CA MET A 313 -11.93 7.68 6.38
C MET A 313 -11.23 7.72 7.73
N ARG A 314 -10.01 8.28 7.82
CA ARG A 314 -9.11 8.03 8.98
C ARG A 314 -8.45 9.28 9.57
N ARG A 315 -8.66 10.45 8.97
CA ARG A 315 -8.10 11.74 9.38
C ARG A 315 -9.22 12.76 9.46
N VAL A 316 -8.88 14.01 9.77
CA VAL A 316 -9.82 15.14 9.71
C VAL A 316 -9.56 15.93 8.43
N PRO A 317 -10.33 15.70 7.35
CA PRO A 317 -10.18 16.43 6.10
C PRO A 317 -10.68 17.88 6.21
N ASP A 318 -10.11 18.73 5.37
CA ASP A 318 -10.44 20.15 5.22
C ASP A 318 -11.07 20.42 3.85
N HIS A 319 -10.40 19.93 2.80
CA HIS A 319 -10.84 20.04 1.42
C HIS A 319 -10.66 18.71 0.71
N VAL A 320 -11.57 18.41 -0.21
CA VAL A 320 -11.44 17.28 -1.15
C VAL A 320 -11.56 17.83 -2.57
N LEU A 321 -10.53 17.57 -3.37
CA LEU A 321 -10.43 18.02 -4.74
C LEU A 321 -10.48 16.80 -5.65
N VAL A 322 -11.25 16.87 -6.72
CA VAL A 322 -11.37 15.81 -7.72
C VAL A 322 -11.14 16.38 -9.10
N ARG A 323 -10.61 15.56 -10.00
CA ARG A 323 -10.42 15.95 -11.39
C ARG A 323 -11.76 16.05 -12.13
N ASN A 324 -12.62 15.07 -11.90
CA ASN A 324 -13.92 14.94 -12.56
C ASN A 324 -14.89 14.22 -11.61
N LEU A 325 -16.02 14.85 -11.28
CA LEU A 325 -17.07 14.31 -10.41
C LEU A 325 -17.82 13.13 -11.03
N ALA A 326 -17.84 13.03 -12.36
CA ALA A 326 -18.45 11.92 -13.09
C ALA A 326 -17.54 10.69 -13.21
N ASP A 327 -16.30 10.78 -12.73
CA ASP A 327 -15.33 9.68 -12.78
C ASP A 327 -15.78 8.52 -11.89
N SER A 328 -15.86 7.31 -12.46
CA SER A 328 -16.25 6.11 -11.73
C SER A 328 -15.31 5.79 -10.57
N ASP A 329 -14.02 6.07 -10.72
CA ASP A 329 -13.01 5.82 -9.67
C ASP A 329 -13.16 6.79 -8.49
N VAL A 330 -13.83 7.93 -8.66
CA VAL A 330 -13.98 8.93 -7.60
C VAL A 330 -15.26 8.69 -6.76
N GLN A 331 -16.19 7.85 -7.22
CA GLN A 331 -17.52 7.70 -6.61
C GLN A 331 -17.50 7.25 -5.14
N LEU A 332 -16.56 6.37 -4.76
CA LEU A 332 -16.38 5.99 -3.35
C LEU A 332 -15.98 7.20 -2.50
N LEU A 333 -15.04 8.01 -2.98
CA LEU A 333 -14.60 9.22 -2.30
C LEU A 333 -15.79 10.19 -2.13
N LEU A 334 -16.60 10.40 -3.17
CA LEU A 334 -17.78 11.29 -3.12
C LEU A 334 -18.80 10.82 -2.07
N HIS A 335 -19.08 9.52 -2.02
CA HIS A 335 -20.00 8.96 -1.04
C HIS A 335 -19.51 9.16 0.41
N LEU A 336 -18.21 8.97 0.64
CA LEU A 336 -17.60 9.18 1.95
C LEU A 336 -17.63 10.66 2.36
N THR A 337 -17.36 11.57 1.42
CA THR A 337 -17.39 13.01 1.69
C THR A 337 -18.79 13.52 1.94
N GLU A 338 -19.80 13.05 1.21
CA GLU A 338 -21.20 13.40 1.43
C GLU A 338 -21.64 13.00 2.84
N LYS A 339 -21.36 11.75 3.24
CA LYS A 339 -21.69 11.24 4.58
C LYS A 339 -21.00 12.02 5.70
N ALA A 340 -19.78 12.51 5.44
CA ALA A 340 -19.01 13.29 6.40
C ALA A 340 -19.28 14.80 6.32
N GLY A 341 -20.14 15.26 5.42
CA GLY A 341 -20.45 16.69 5.22
C GLY A 341 -19.27 17.52 4.72
N ILE A 342 -18.35 16.91 3.96
CA ILE A 342 -17.16 17.57 3.44
C ILE A 342 -17.43 18.03 2.00
N PRO A 343 -17.23 19.33 1.67
CA PRO A 343 -17.40 19.80 0.31
C PRO A 343 -16.34 19.19 -0.62
N VAL A 344 -16.76 18.87 -1.84
CA VAL A 344 -15.88 18.41 -2.91
C VAL A 344 -15.83 19.46 -4.02
N GLU A 345 -14.62 19.81 -4.45
CA GLU A 345 -14.39 20.75 -5.55
C GLU A 345 -13.86 19.99 -6.77
N GLU A 346 -14.49 20.18 -7.93
CA GLU A 346 -13.94 19.74 -9.21
C GLU A 346 -12.95 20.79 -9.74
N VAL A 347 -11.70 20.37 -9.97
CA VAL A 347 -10.61 21.29 -10.36
C VAL A 347 -9.92 20.91 -11.67
N GLY A 348 -10.42 19.89 -12.38
CA GLY A 348 -9.89 19.47 -13.67
C GLY A 348 -8.39 19.18 -13.65
N ASP A 349 -7.71 19.62 -14.70
CA ASP A 349 -6.29 19.32 -14.96
C ASP A 349 -5.31 19.91 -13.92
N VAL A 350 -5.79 20.74 -12.99
CA VAL A 350 -5.00 21.22 -11.85
C VAL A 350 -4.39 20.06 -11.05
N LEU A 351 -5.06 18.89 -11.00
CA LEU A 351 -4.55 17.71 -10.29
C LEU A 351 -3.48 16.91 -11.04
N GLY A 352 -3.07 17.32 -12.25
CA GLY A 352 -1.92 16.74 -12.97
C GLY A 352 -2.03 15.23 -13.19
N PRO A 353 -1.28 14.37 -12.47
CA PRO A 353 -1.41 12.91 -12.58
C PRO A 353 -2.49 12.28 -11.66
N TYR A 354 -3.06 13.02 -10.71
CA TYR A 354 -3.99 12.46 -9.72
C TYR A 354 -5.46 12.65 -10.09
N ARG A 355 -6.31 11.67 -9.77
CA ARG A 355 -7.77 11.79 -9.88
C ARG A 355 -8.38 12.55 -8.71
N ALA A 356 -7.78 12.45 -7.53
CA ALA A 356 -8.24 13.14 -6.34
C ALA A 356 -7.09 13.53 -5.41
N VAL A 357 -7.33 14.57 -4.60
CA VAL A 357 -6.46 14.99 -3.50
C VAL A 357 -7.32 15.34 -2.30
N THR A 358 -6.95 14.87 -1.11
CA THR A 358 -7.53 15.35 0.15
C THR A 358 -6.51 16.19 0.89
N ILE A 359 -6.95 17.33 1.42
CA ILE A 359 -6.16 18.18 2.31
C ILE A 359 -6.63 17.94 3.73
N ILE A 360 -5.70 17.64 4.64
CA ILE A 360 -5.98 17.45 6.07
C ILE A 360 -6.07 18.82 6.76
N ARG A 361 -7.02 18.98 7.68
CA ARG A 361 -7.24 20.19 8.47
C ARG A 361 -6.04 20.49 9.38
N SER A 362 -5.70 21.77 9.49
CA SER A 362 -4.75 22.23 10.53
C SER A 362 -5.49 22.33 11.85
N LEU A 363 -5.00 21.67 12.90
CA LEU A 363 -5.50 21.81 14.27
C LEU A 363 -4.59 22.71 15.12
N SER A 364 -3.69 23.45 14.46
CA SER A 364 -2.73 24.40 15.02
C SER A 364 -3.35 25.74 15.37
#